data_AF-A0A519VYX6-F1
#
_entry.id   AF-A0A519VYX6-F1
#
_cell.length_a   1.000
_cell.length_b   1.000
_cell.length_c   1.000
_cell.angle_alpha   90.00
_cell.angle_beta   90.00
_cell.angle_gamma   90.00
#
_symmetry.space_group_name_H-M   'P 1'
#
loop_
_entity.id
_entity.type
_entity.pdbx_description
1 polymer ?
#
loop_
_entity_poly.entity_id
_entity_poly.type
_entity_poly.pdbx_seq_one_letter_code
_entity_poly.pdbx_strand_id
1 'polypeptide(L)'
;GLKAQRDSLAAAIKSDRQKLNYEIFGNKTTETSGVMGYGPYAKRKEAELKQREQNLDTLTADVRQMEKFVDGRKQFDGLMTEKLYTSKQLDSLSNIAGFADRNWALGQLSFNADGSKDFNTAMAVTFIGLLFIFFECLPVFVKLMSARGSYDHAVENEEVVQKHLSDKDRDMEITVADQIQDTRVSIRSQQRLDDLRARE
;
A
#
# COMPACT_ATOMS: atom_id res chain seq x y z
N GLY A 1 16.86 -17.29 -30.30
CA GLY A 1 15.82 -17.96 -29.48
C GLY A 1 14.71 -18.50 -30.37
N LEU A 2 13.94 -19.48 -29.90
CA LEU A 2 12.90 -20.18 -30.66
C LEU A 2 11.91 -19.23 -31.38
N LYS A 3 11.54 -18.10 -30.76
CA LYS A 3 10.71 -17.06 -31.39
C LYS A 3 11.36 -16.41 -32.61
N ALA A 4 12.61 -15.97 -32.48
CA ALA A 4 13.36 -15.38 -33.60
C ALA A 4 13.58 -16.39 -34.75
N GLN A 5 13.72 -17.67 -34.43
CA GLN A 5 13.83 -18.74 -35.43
C GLN A 5 12.50 -18.95 -36.17
N ARG A 6 11.36 -18.91 -35.46
CA ARG A 6 10.02 -18.97 -36.03
C ARG A 6 9.75 -17.77 -36.95
N ASP A 7 10.09 -16.57 -36.50
CA ASP A 7 9.88 -15.34 -37.27
C ASP A 7 10.74 -15.30 -38.53
N SER A 8 12.00 -15.76 -38.43
CA SER A 8 12.90 -15.91 -39.59
C SER A 8 12.36 -16.95 -40.60
N LEU A 9 11.91 -18.11 -40.12
CA LEU A 9 11.34 -19.16 -40.97
C LEU A 9 10.05 -18.71 -41.66
N ALA A 10 9.18 -17.97 -40.96
CA ALA A 10 7.96 -17.39 -41.51
C ALA A 10 8.27 -16.37 -42.63
N ALA A 11 9.28 -15.52 -42.42
CA ALA A 11 9.73 -14.56 -43.42
C ALA A 11 10.32 -15.25 -44.67
N ALA A 12 11.10 -16.32 -44.47
CA ALA A 12 11.66 -17.11 -45.55
C ALA A 12 10.57 -17.80 -46.40
N ILE A 13 9.57 -18.43 -45.77
CA ILE A 13 8.43 -19.05 -46.47
C ILE A 13 7.65 -18.03 -47.28
N LYS A 14 7.43 -16.82 -46.74
CA LYS A 14 6.76 -15.74 -47.46
C LYS A 14 7.53 -15.31 -48.72
N SER A 15 8.85 -15.15 -48.61
CA SER A 15 9.73 -14.88 -49.74
C SER A 15 9.70 -16.00 -50.78
N ASP A 16 9.79 -17.25 -50.34
CA ASP A 16 9.81 -18.42 -51.23
C ASP A 16 8.48 -18.62 -51.97
N ARG A 17 7.34 -18.34 -51.32
CA ARG A 17 6.02 -18.29 -51.96
C ARG A 17 5.92 -17.20 -53.02
N GLN A 18 6.47 -16.02 -52.77
CA GLN A 18 6.52 -14.94 -53.77
C GLN A 18 7.35 -15.36 -54.99
N LYS A 19 8.53 -15.96 -54.77
CA LYS A 19 9.38 -16.49 -55.85
C LYS A 19 8.69 -17.59 -56.66
N LEU A 20 7.96 -18.50 -56.01
CA LEU A 20 7.17 -19.53 -56.69
C LEU A 20 6.06 -18.91 -57.55
N ASN A 21 5.34 -17.91 -57.02
CA ASN A 21 4.32 -17.19 -57.79
C ASN A 21 4.92 -16.51 -59.04
N TYR A 22 6.06 -15.83 -58.91
CA TYR A 22 6.73 -15.22 -60.06
C TYR A 22 7.12 -16.22 -61.14
N GLU A 23 7.50 -17.43 -60.75
CA GLU A 23 7.81 -18.52 -61.68
C GLU A 23 6.54 -19.05 -62.39
N ILE A 24 5.46 -19.30 -61.64
CA ILE A 24 4.19 -19.77 -62.19
C ILE A 24 3.61 -18.77 -63.21
N PHE A 25 3.67 -17.47 -62.88
CA PHE A 25 3.17 -16.39 -63.74
C PHE A 25 4.15 -15.97 -64.86
N GLY A 26 5.34 -16.60 -64.96
CA GLY A 26 6.29 -16.36 -66.04
C GLY A 26 7.00 -15.00 -65.98
N ASN A 27 7.10 -14.38 -64.81
CA ASN A 27 7.75 -13.08 -64.64
C ASN A 27 9.27 -13.27 -64.43
N LYS A 28 10.09 -12.67 -65.30
CA LYS A 28 11.56 -12.80 -65.26
C LYS A 28 12.16 -11.97 -64.11
N THR A 29 12.79 -12.66 -63.17
CA THR A 29 13.63 -12.07 -62.12
C THR A 29 15.02 -12.71 -62.16
N THR A 30 15.98 -12.22 -61.38
CA THR A 30 17.34 -12.79 -61.28
C THR A 30 17.39 -14.26 -60.84
N GLU A 31 16.30 -14.78 -60.27
CA GLU A 31 16.21 -16.14 -59.73
C GLU A 31 15.09 -17.00 -60.37
N THR A 32 14.34 -16.48 -61.35
CA THR A 32 13.21 -17.21 -61.97
C THR A 32 13.42 -17.43 -63.46
N SER A 33 13.03 -18.62 -63.95
CA SER A 33 13.16 -19.03 -65.36
C SER A 33 12.33 -18.15 -66.32
N GLY A 34 11.26 -17.52 -65.84
CA GLY A 34 10.40 -16.63 -66.63
C GLY A 34 9.63 -17.33 -67.75
N VAL A 35 9.54 -18.66 -67.70
CA VAL A 35 8.72 -19.48 -68.59
C VAL A 35 7.41 -19.75 -67.87
N MET A 36 6.30 -19.29 -68.44
CA MET A 36 4.96 -19.48 -67.88
C MET A 36 4.60 -20.97 -67.86
N GLY A 37 4.26 -21.51 -66.69
CA GLY A 37 3.82 -22.90 -66.55
C GLY A 37 4.33 -23.62 -65.30
N TYR A 38 3.67 -24.72 -64.95
CA TYR A 38 3.97 -25.50 -63.76
C TYR A 38 5.02 -26.58 -64.05
N GLY A 39 6.27 -26.14 -64.21
CA GLY A 39 7.41 -26.99 -64.55
C GLY A 39 7.93 -27.87 -63.40
N PRO A 40 8.90 -28.76 -63.66
CA PRO A 40 9.50 -29.64 -62.65
C PRO A 40 10.19 -28.89 -61.50
N TYR A 41 10.68 -27.67 -61.73
CA TYR A 41 11.27 -26.84 -60.69
C TYR A 41 10.21 -26.28 -59.74
N ALA A 42 9.10 -25.72 -60.26
CA ALA A 42 7.96 -25.27 -59.46
C ALA A 42 7.42 -26.40 -58.55
N LYS A 43 7.28 -27.63 -59.07
CA LYS A 43 6.88 -28.81 -58.29
C LYS A 43 7.82 -29.11 -57.12
N ARG A 44 9.14 -29.07 -57.34
CA ARG A 44 10.14 -29.31 -56.28
C ARG A 44 10.10 -28.22 -55.21
N LYS A 45 9.96 -26.96 -55.64
CA LYS A 45 9.91 -25.80 -54.74
C LYS A 45 8.62 -25.76 -53.92
N GLU A 46 7.51 -26.22 -54.47
CA GLU A 46 6.27 -26.42 -53.71
C GLU A 46 6.40 -27.53 -52.66
N ALA A 47 7.03 -28.65 -53.00
CA ALA A 47 7.29 -29.73 -52.04
C ALA A 47 8.20 -29.26 -50.89
N GLU A 48 9.24 -28.46 -51.21
CA GLU A 48 10.11 -27.85 -50.21
C GLU A 48 9.38 -26.83 -49.33
N LEU A 49 8.54 -25.97 -49.92
CA LEU A 49 7.69 -25.03 -49.18
C LEU A 49 6.75 -25.76 -48.22
N LYS A 50 6.12 -26.84 -48.66
CA LYS A 50 5.23 -27.66 -47.82
C LYS A 50 5.99 -28.27 -46.63
N GLN A 51 7.21 -28.74 -46.84
CA GLN A 51 8.05 -29.25 -45.75
C GLN A 51 8.42 -28.14 -44.74
N ARG A 52 8.75 -26.94 -45.23
CA ARG A 52 9.07 -25.80 -44.37
C ARG A 52 7.85 -25.29 -43.60
N GLU A 53 6.65 -25.35 -44.18
CA GLU A 53 5.39 -25.04 -43.50
C GLU A 53 5.10 -26.02 -42.36
N GLN A 54 5.28 -27.31 -42.58
CA GLN A 54 5.17 -28.32 -41.52
C GLN A 54 6.16 -28.05 -40.37
N ASN A 55 7.41 -27.68 -40.69
CA ASN A 55 8.40 -27.32 -39.68
C ASN A 55 8.06 -26.02 -38.93
N LEU A 56 7.35 -25.08 -39.57
CA LEU A 56 6.87 -23.86 -38.92
C LEU A 56 5.72 -24.16 -37.95
N ASP A 57 4.83 -25.07 -38.32
CA ASP A 57 3.71 -25.49 -37.49
C ASP A 57 4.19 -26.19 -36.22
N THR A 58 5.16 -27.10 -36.33
CA THR A 58 5.77 -27.76 -35.16
C THR A 58 6.48 -26.75 -34.26
N LEU A 59 7.31 -25.88 -34.84
CA LEU A 59 8.01 -24.85 -34.08
C LEU A 59 7.06 -23.85 -33.40
N THR A 60 5.92 -23.53 -34.04
CA THR A 60 4.89 -22.69 -33.44
C THR A 60 4.18 -23.39 -32.28
N ALA A 61 3.94 -24.70 -32.38
CA ALA A 61 3.39 -25.49 -31.29
C ALA A 61 4.34 -25.52 -30.08
N ASP A 62 5.64 -25.73 -30.31
CA ASP A 62 6.66 -25.73 -29.27
C ASP A 62 6.77 -24.38 -28.54
N VAL A 63 6.74 -23.28 -29.29
CA VAL A 63 6.74 -21.92 -28.71
C VAL A 63 5.51 -21.70 -27.84
N ARG A 64 4.31 -22.12 -28.29
CA ARG A 64 3.08 -22.00 -27.50
C ARG A 64 3.12 -22.85 -26.24
N GLN A 65 3.69 -24.05 -26.29
CA GLN A 65 3.85 -24.90 -25.12
C GLN A 65 4.82 -24.27 -24.11
N MET A 66 5.92 -23.70 -24.58
CA MET A 66 6.87 -22.98 -23.74
C MET A 66 6.24 -21.73 -23.10
N GLU A 67 5.46 -20.96 -23.85
CA GLU A 67 4.73 -19.79 -23.33
C GLU A 67 3.73 -20.20 -22.24
N LYS A 68 2.95 -21.25 -22.48
CA LYS A 68 2.03 -21.80 -21.46
C LYS A 68 2.77 -22.26 -20.21
N PHE A 69 3.91 -22.93 -20.37
CA PHE A 69 4.73 -23.37 -19.25
C PHE A 69 5.27 -22.17 -18.45
N VAL A 70 5.81 -21.16 -19.14
CA VAL A 70 6.32 -19.93 -18.52
C VAL A 70 5.20 -19.16 -17.82
N ASP A 71 4.03 -19.04 -18.44
CA ASP A 71 2.89 -18.33 -17.83
C ASP A 71 2.29 -19.08 -16.65
N GLY A 72 2.18 -20.42 -16.73
CA GLY A 72 1.80 -21.25 -15.60
C GLY A 72 2.79 -21.15 -14.45
N ARG A 73 4.10 -21.09 -14.74
CA ARG A 73 5.14 -20.89 -13.74
C ARG A 73 5.08 -19.50 -13.10
N LYS A 74 4.83 -18.45 -13.88
CA LYS A 74 4.62 -17.08 -13.35
C LYS A 74 3.39 -16.97 -12.44
N GLN A 75 2.33 -17.72 -12.74
CA GLN A 75 1.14 -17.79 -11.89
C GLN A 75 1.44 -18.55 -10.59
N PHE A 76 2.14 -19.69 -10.68
CA PHE A 76 2.54 -20.49 -9.52
C PHE A 76 3.53 -19.76 -8.61
N ASP A 77 4.54 -19.10 -9.18
CA ASP A 77 5.56 -18.33 -8.45
C ASP A 77 5.02 -16.97 -7.94
N GLY A 78 3.73 -16.66 -8.10
CA GLY A 78 3.11 -15.44 -7.56
C GLY A 78 3.55 -14.12 -8.22
N LEU A 79 4.42 -14.17 -9.23
CA LEU A 79 4.97 -13.00 -9.92
C LEU A 79 3.89 -12.16 -10.63
N MET A 80 2.76 -12.76 -11.03
CA MET A 80 1.62 -11.99 -11.55
C MET A 80 0.80 -11.29 -10.46
N THR A 81 0.78 -11.84 -9.25
CA THR A 81 0.16 -11.20 -8.08
C THR A 81 1.01 -10.00 -7.64
N GLU A 82 2.34 -10.12 -7.68
CA GLU A 82 3.26 -9.05 -7.30
C GLU A 82 3.29 -7.89 -8.32
N LYS A 83 3.12 -8.18 -9.63
CA LYS A 83 3.13 -7.14 -10.69
C LYS A 83 1.84 -6.34 -10.83
N LEU A 84 0.70 -6.81 -10.29
CA LEU A 84 -0.56 -6.06 -10.36
C LEU A 84 -0.62 -4.90 -9.36
N TYR A 85 0.20 -4.93 -8.32
CA TYR A 85 0.34 -3.80 -7.40
C TYR A 85 1.31 -2.77 -7.97
N THR A 86 0.88 -2.08 -9.01
CA THR A 86 1.58 -0.91 -9.52
C THR A 86 1.83 0.07 -8.36
N SER A 87 3.08 0.53 -8.25
CA SER A 87 3.63 1.35 -7.15
C SER A 87 2.73 2.48 -6.65
N LYS A 88 1.87 3.05 -7.52
CA LYS A 88 0.94 4.12 -7.17
C LYS A 88 -0.23 3.69 -6.26
N GLN A 89 -0.69 2.45 -6.37
CA GLN A 89 -1.72 1.91 -5.45
C GLN A 89 -1.08 1.42 -4.15
N LEU A 90 0.16 0.91 -4.22
CA LEU A 90 0.93 0.55 -3.05
C LEU A 90 1.25 1.79 -2.19
N ASP A 91 1.57 2.95 -2.77
CA ASP A 91 1.82 4.18 -1.99
C ASP A 91 0.55 4.71 -1.29
N SER A 92 -0.63 4.56 -1.90
CA SER A 92 -1.89 5.00 -1.31
C SER A 92 -2.42 4.04 -0.23
N LEU A 93 -2.15 2.73 -0.33
CA LEU A 93 -2.48 1.75 0.70
C LEU A 93 -1.38 1.61 1.77
N SER A 94 -0.11 1.87 1.44
CA SER A 94 1.01 1.84 2.39
C SER A 94 0.92 2.97 3.41
N ASN A 95 0.46 4.17 2.99
CA ASN A 95 0.29 5.30 3.90
C ASN A 95 -0.90 5.16 4.88
N ILE A 96 -1.86 4.25 4.65
CA ILE A 96 -3.05 4.09 5.51
C ILE A 96 -3.18 2.68 6.11
N ALA A 97 -2.65 1.64 5.46
CA ALA A 97 -2.75 0.23 5.87
C ALA A 97 -1.39 -0.45 6.11
N GLY A 98 -0.27 0.19 5.76
CA GLY A 98 1.04 -0.47 5.68
C GLY A 98 1.56 -1.10 6.97
N PHE A 99 1.20 -0.62 8.17
CA PHE A 99 1.72 -1.21 9.41
C PHE A 99 0.89 -2.43 9.88
N ALA A 100 -0.44 -2.31 9.85
CA ALA A 100 -1.34 -3.38 10.26
C ALA A 100 -1.28 -4.57 9.29
N ASP A 101 -1.20 -4.30 7.99
CA ASP A 101 -1.18 -5.34 6.95
C ASP A 101 0.17 -6.08 6.91
N ARG A 102 1.29 -5.38 7.14
CA ARG A 102 2.61 -6.01 7.33
C ARG A 102 2.68 -6.82 8.62
N ASN A 103 2.05 -6.38 9.71
CA ASN A 103 2.02 -7.12 10.97
C ASN A 103 1.08 -8.34 10.88
N TRP A 104 -0.01 -8.24 10.13
CA TRP A 104 -0.90 -9.36 9.80
C TRP A 104 -0.20 -10.41 8.92
N ALA A 105 0.56 -9.99 7.92
CA ALA A 105 1.38 -10.87 7.09
C ALA A 105 2.51 -11.56 7.90
N LEU A 106 3.14 -10.86 8.85
CA LEU A 106 4.08 -11.48 9.80
C LEU A 106 3.39 -12.51 10.70
N GLY A 107 2.16 -12.24 11.15
CA GLY A 107 1.35 -13.18 11.91
C GLY A 107 1.03 -14.47 11.13
N GLN A 108 0.79 -14.36 9.83
CA GLN A 108 0.59 -15.52 8.95
C GLN A 108 1.84 -16.37 8.79
N LEU A 109 3.04 -15.76 8.81
CA LEU A 109 4.30 -16.50 8.77
C LEU A 109 4.54 -17.39 9.99
N SER A 110 3.79 -17.18 11.09
CA SER A 110 3.82 -18.07 12.26
C SER A 110 3.09 -19.40 12.04
N PHE A 111 2.36 -19.54 10.93
CA PHE A 111 1.65 -20.75 10.55
C PHE A 111 2.36 -21.39 9.34
N ASN A 112 2.73 -22.65 9.47
CA ASN A 112 3.28 -23.44 8.36
C ASN A 112 2.16 -23.78 7.36
N ALA A 113 2.51 -24.18 6.13
CA ALA A 113 1.57 -24.59 5.09
C ALA A 113 0.63 -25.75 5.49
N ASP A 114 1.00 -26.49 6.54
CA ASP A 114 0.26 -27.62 7.11
C ASP A 114 -0.67 -27.21 8.27
N GLY A 115 -0.80 -25.90 8.55
CA GLY A 115 -1.65 -25.35 9.62
C GLY A 115 -1.06 -25.48 11.04
N SER A 116 0.10 -26.10 11.20
CA SER A 116 0.83 -26.16 12.47
C SER A 116 1.51 -24.83 12.78
N LYS A 117 1.33 -24.34 14.01
CA LYS A 117 1.96 -23.11 14.49
C LYS A 117 3.37 -23.41 14.96
N ASP A 118 4.37 -22.80 14.34
CA ASP A 118 5.75 -22.92 14.80
C ASP A 118 5.97 -21.95 15.98
N PHE A 119 6.12 -22.51 17.18
CA PHE A 119 6.20 -21.72 18.42
C PHE A 119 7.39 -20.75 18.39
N ASN A 120 8.52 -21.15 17.80
CA ASN A 120 9.70 -20.30 17.70
C ASN A 120 9.46 -19.12 16.77
N THR A 121 8.84 -19.35 15.60
CA THR A 121 8.51 -18.30 14.64
C THR A 121 7.45 -17.34 15.20
N ALA A 122 6.44 -17.88 15.90
CA ALA A 122 5.42 -17.07 16.57
C ALA A 122 6.02 -16.17 17.65
N MET A 123 6.97 -16.68 18.44
CA MET A 123 7.64 -15.91 19.49
C MET A 123 8.56 -14.84 18.90
N ALA A 124 9.28 -15.15 17.81
CA ALA A 124 10.09 -14.17 17.09
C ALA A 124 9.25 -13.03 16.49
N VAL A 125 8.12 -13.36 15.86
CA VAL A 125 7.19 -12.35 15.31
C VAL A 125 6.63 -11.46 16.42
N THR A 126 6.24 -12.04 17.55
CA THR A 126 5.72 -11.29 18.70
C THR A 126 6.79 -10.36 19.27
N PHE A 127 8.03 -10.84 19.38
CA PHE A 127 9.17 -10.04 19.87
C PHE A 127 9.47 -8.85 18.95
N ILE A 128 9.49 -9.06 17.63
CA ILE A 128 9.69 -8.00 16.64
C ILE A 128 8.55 -6.99 16.70
N GLY A 129 7.30 -7.45 16.82
CA GLY A 129 6.13 -6.59 16.97
C GLY A 129 6.20 -5.70 18.22
N LEU A 130 6.62 -6.25 19.35
CA LEU A 130 6.81 -5.48 20.59
C LEU A 130 7.91 -4.43 20.45
N LEU A 131 9.05 -4.77 19.82
CA LEU A 131 10.12 -3.80 19.57
C LEU A 131 9.65 -2.62 18.72
N PHE A 132 8.83 -2.87 17.71
CA PHE A 132 8.26 -1.80 16.89
C PHE A 132 7.34 -0.86 17.69
N ILE A 133 6.49 -1.41 18.56
CA ILE A 133 5.66 -0.60 19.46
C ILE A 133 6.53 0.26 20.37
N PHE A 134 7.61 -0.32 20.90
CA PHE A 134 8.57 0.43 21.71
C PHE A 134 9.22 1.59 20.94
N PHE A 135 9.64 1.38 19.69
CA PHE A 135 10.27 2.43 18.89
C PHE A 135 9.30 3.53 18.45
N GLU A 136 8.06 3.20 18.11
CA GLU A 136 7.02 4.20 17.81
C GLU A 136 6.63 5.04 19.03
N CYS A 137 6.63 4.44 20.23
CA CYS A 137 6.32 5.17 21.47
C CYS A 137 7.54 5.86 22.09
N LEU A 138 8.76 5.60 21.61
CA LEU A 138 9.99 6.20 22.14
C LEU A 138 9.97 7.74 22.09
N PRO A 139 9.53 8.40 21.00
CA PRO A 139 9.41 9.86 20.97
C PRO A 139 8.45 10.40 22.02
N VAL A 140 7.38 9.67 22.35
CA VAL A 140 6.44 10.04 23.42
C VAL A 140 7.13 9.92 24.78
N PHE A 141 7.86 8.84 25.03
CA PHE A 141 8.63 8.69 26.27
C PHE A 141 9.69 9.77 26.43
N VAL A 142 10.41 10.13 25.36
CA VAL A 142 11.37 11.23 25.37
C VAL A 142 10.67 12.57 25.61
N LYS A 143 9.48 12.77 25.05
CA LYS A 143 8.72 14.01 25.25
C LYS A 143 8.20 14.14 26.69
N LEU A 144 7.83 13.04 27.33
CA LEU A 144 7.43 13.01 28.75
C LEU A 144 8.62 13.16 29.71
N MET A 145 9.80 12.63 29.34
CA MET A 145 11.03 12.75 30.13
C MET A 145 11.81 14.05 29.86
N SER A 146 11.48 14.75 28.78
CA SER A 146 12.07 16.05 28.46
C SER A 146 11.65 17.07 29.52
N ALA A 147 12.61 17.94 29.87
CA ALA A 147 12.32 19.08 30.74
C ALA A 147 11.20 19.93 30.15
N ARG A 148 10.39 20.51 31.05
CA ARG A 148 9.27 21.40 30.71
C ARG A 148 9.73 22.48 29.76
N GLY A 149 9.02 22.61 28.64
CA GLY A 149 9.32 23.60 27.61
C GLY A 149 8.79 24.99 27.97
N SER A 150 9.14 25.99 27.18
CA SER A 150 8.56 27.34 27.29
C SER A 150 7.04 27.35 27.17
N TYR A 151 6.48 26.41 26.40
CA TYR A 151 5.03 26.20 26.29
C TYR A 151 4.42 25.71 27.61
N ASP A 152 5.06 24.76 28.29
CA ASP A 152 4.57 24.24 29.57
C ASP A 152 4.58 25.33 30.65
N HIS A 153 5.59 26.20 30.63
CA HIS A 153 5.64 27.37 31.51
C HIS A 153 4.59 28.43 31.18
N ALA A 154 4.24 28.61 29.90
CA ALA A 154 3.17 29.53 29.51
C ALA A 154 1.80 29.04 30.02
N VAL A 155 1.52 27.75 29.87
CA VAL A 155 0.30 27.12 30.39
C VAL A 155 0.26 27.17 31.91
N GLU A 156 1.36 26.84 32.59
CA GLU A 156 1.46 26.92 34.05
C GLU A 156 1.21 28.35 34.56
N ASN A 157 1.77 29.37 33.91
CA ASN A 157 1.53 30.76 34.27
C ASN A 157 0.06 31.17 34.06
N GLU A 158 -0.56 30.73 32.97
CA GLU A 158 -1.98 31.00 32.73
C GLU A 158 -2.86 30.34 33.82
N GLU A 159 -2.58 29.08 34.16
CA GLU A 159 -3.27 28.38 35.26
C GLU A 159 -3.09 29.10 36.60
N VAL A 160 -1.88 29.56 36.91
CA VAL A 160 -1.59 30.31 38.15
C VAL A 160 -2.36 31.63 38.20
N VAL A 161 -2.41 32.38 37.08
CA VAL A 161 -3.17 33.63 37.00
C VAL A 161 -4.66 33.38 37.18
N GLN A 162 -5.22 32.38 36.49
CA GLN A 162 -6.63 32.03 36.60
C GLN A 162 -7.00 31.60 38.02
N LYS A 163 -6.16 30.79 38.66
CA LYS A 163 -6.35 30.39 40.05
C LYS A 163 -6.33 31.60 40.98
N HIS A 164 -5.38 32.51 40.80
CA HIS A 164 -5.29 33.71 41.64
C HIS A 164 -6.49 34.63 41.49
N LEU A 165 -6.98 34.84 40.26
CA LEU A 165 -8.20 35.61 40.01
C LEU A 165 -9.42 34.94 40.66
N SER A 166 -9.56 33.63 40.49
CA SER A 166 -10.66 32.87 41.09
C SER A 166 -10.64 32.93 42.63
N ASP A 167 -9.47 32.81 43.25
CA ASP A 167 -9.34 32.95 44.71
C ASP A 167 -9.74 34.35 45.17
N LYS A 168 -9.35 35.40 44.42
CA LYS A 168 -9.67 36.79 44.75
C LYS A 168 -11.16 37.11 44.60
N ASP A 169 -11.80 36.59 43.56
CA ASP A 169 -13.24 36.73 43.35
C ASP A 169 -14.01 36.02 44.48
N ARG A 170 -13.58 34.81 44.87
CA ARG A 170 -14.17 34.11 46.02
C ARG A 170 -14.03 34.92 47.31
N ASP A 171 -12.84 35.45 47.60
CA ASP A 171 -12.59 36.21 48.82
C ASP A 171 -13.39 37.53 48.84
N MET A 172 -13.58 38.16 47.68
CA MET A 172 -14.48 39.31 47.53
C MET A 172 -15.92 38.94 47.84
N GLU A 173 -16.44 37.84 47.28
CA GLU A 173 -17.81 37.38 47.54
C GLU A 173 -18.03 37.06 49.02
N ILE A 174 -17.08 36.40 49.67
CA ILE A 174 -17.12 36.13 51.11
C ILE A 174 -17.19 37.44 51.90
N THR A 175 -16.32 38.40 51.58
CA THR A 175 -16.28 39.70 52.27
C THR A 175 -17.61 40.46 52.12
N VAL A 176 -18.20 40.45 50.93
CA VAL A 176 -19.51 41.07 50.67
C VAL A 176 -20.61 40.37 51.46
N ALA A 177 -20.61 39.04 51.49
CA ALA A 177 -21.59 38.26 52.26
C ALA A 177 -21.51 38.56 53.76
N ASP A 178 -20.30 38.65 54.32
CA ASP A 178 -20.07 38.97 55.73
C ASP A 178 -20.57 40.38 56.07
N GLN A 179 -20.26 41.39 55.24
CA GLN A 179 -20.74 42.76 55.46
C GLN A 179 -22.27 42.88 55.41
N ILE A 180 -22.91 42.17 54.49
CA ILE A 180 -24.39 42.12 54.40
C ILE A 180 -24.96 41.49 55.67
N GLN A 181 -24.35 40.41 56.14
CA GLN A 181 -24.79 39.72 57.34
C GLN A 181 -24.62 40.60 58.59
N ASP A 182 -23.48 41.26 58.76
CA ASP A 182 -23.22 42.19 59.86
C ASP A 182 -24.24 43.34 59.87
N THR A 183 -24.51 43.93 58.70
CA THR A 183 -25.51 44.99 58.56
C THR A 183 -26.90 44.48 58.96
N ARG A 184 -27.28 43.28 58.51
CA ARG A 184 -28.57 42.67 58.84
C ARG A 184 -28.69 42.37 60.34
N VAL A 185 -27.63 41.85 60.96
CA VAL A 185 -27.58 41.59 62.41
C VAL A 185 -27.70 42.89 63.19
N SER A 186 -27.00 43.95 62.77
CA SER A 186 -27.07 45.28 63.40
C SER A 186 -28.49 45.87 63.36
N ILE A 187 -29.11 45.90 62.17
CA ILE A 187 -30.48 46.39 62.00
C ILE A 187 -31.46 45.60 62.88
N ARG A 188 -31.36 44.27 62.88
CA ARG A 188 -32.27 43.41 63.65
C ARG A 188 -32.06 43.57 65.16
N SER A 189 -30.83 43.78 65.59
CA SER A 189 -30.50 44.05 66.99
C SER A 189 -31.08 45.39 67.44
N GLN A 190 -30.97 46.43 66.62
CA GLN A 190 -31.55 47.74 66.89
C GLN A 190 -33.08 47.68 66.98
N GLN A 191 -33.75 47.04 66.02
CA GLN A 191 -35.20 46.82 66.06
C GLN A 191 -35.64 46.11 67.35
N ARG A 192 -34.90 45.07 67.75
CA ARG A 192 -35.19 44.33 68.99
C ARG A 192 -35.03 45.20 70.23
N LEU A 193 -34.03 46.07 70.25
CA LEU A 193 -33.78 47.00 71.35
C LEU A 193 -34.90 48.05 71.45
N ASP A 194 -35.33 48.60 70.31
CA ASP A 194 -36.41 49.57 70.26
C ASP A 194 -37.76 48.95 70.67
N ASP A 195 -38.04 47.71 70.24
CA ASP A 195 -39.21 46.94 70.68
C ASP A 195 -39.24 46.70 72.20
N LEU A 196 -38.07 46.50 72.83
CA LEU A 196 -37.96 46.33 74.27
C LEU A 196 -38.16 47.65 75.01
N ARG A 197 -37.59 48.75 74.51
CA ARG A 197 -37.78 50.10 75.07
C ARG A 197 -39.22 50.59 74.99
N ALA A 198 -39.96 50.21 73.95
CA ALA A 198 -41.37 50.57 73.80
C ALA A 198 -42.31 49.79 74.74
N ARG A 199 -41.82 48.77 75.46
CA ARG A 199 -42.58 47.95 76.40
C ARG A 199 -42.38 48.34 77.87
N GLU A 200 -41.44 49.23 78.16
CA GLU A 200 -41.25 49.88 79.46
C GLU A 200 -42.06 51.18 79.54
#